data_AF-A0A2I6QJ72-F1
#
_entry.id   AF-A0A2I6QJ72-F1
#
_cell.length_a   1.000
_cell.length_b   1.000
_cell.length_c   1.000
_cell.angle_alpha   90.00
_cell.angle_beta   90.00
_cell.angle_gamma   90.00
#
_symmetry.space_group_name_H-M   'P 1'
#
loop_
_entity.id
_entity.type
_entity.pdbx_description
1 polymer ?
#
loop_
_entity_poly.entity_id
_entity_poly.type
_entity_poly.pdbx_seq_one_letter_code
_entity_poly.pdbx_strand_id
1 'polypeptide(L)'
;MFFPFDLLADMSHAGDELIRQLVDSRDYHARSEASIPPEFNVPREDSHPTFIQVDFGLVRDNNGNLKPKLVELQAFPSLYAYQSVLAQTYKDVYDLDPSLNYLLSGLSEGTYLRMLKQAVLAGHDPENVVLMEIDPLHQKTLPDFLVTERMLGINTVSITDIKKQGNTLFYERDGKRMPIVRIYNRAIVDELERKGIKLNFDFRDDLNVQWGGIRTGISGSASTPFLTLTTNRFQRPGFSTSFATDRTTCRITC
;
A
#
# COMPACT_ATOMS: atom_id res chain seq x y z
N MET A 1 21.63 -1.85 9.42
CA MET A 1 22.45 -1.38 8.28
C MET A 1 22.20 0.11 8.16
N PHE A 2 23.25 0.91 7.97
CA PHE A 2 23.14 2.37 7.85
C PHE A 2 23.49 2.77 6.42
N PHE A 3 22.76 3.74 5.88
CA PHE A 3 22.96 4.26 4.53
C PHE A 3 23.26 5.76 4.57
N PRO A 4 24.10 6.26 3.65
CA PRO A 4 24.26 7.70 3.46
C PRO A 4 22.94 8.35 3.10
N PHE A 5 22.70 9.56 3.60
CA PHE A 5 21.49 10.33 3.31
C PHE A 5 21.28 10.53 1.80
N ASP A 6 22.35 10.86 1.07
CA ASP A 6 22.28 11.12 -0.38
C ASP A 6 21.75 9.91 -1.16
N LEU A 7 22.08 8.68 -0.75
CA LEU A 7 21.54 7.47 -1.39
C LEU A 7 20.02 7.36 -1.18
N LEU A 8 19.54 7.65 0.03
CA LEU A 8 18.11 7.62 0.35
C LEU A 8 17.36 8.75 -0.35
N ALA A 9 17.98 9.93 -0.48
CA ALA A 9 17.44 11.06 -1.22
C ALA A 9 17.33 10.74 -2.72
N ASP A 10 18.36 10.14 -3.33
CA ASP A 10 18.34 9.68 -4.72
C ASP A 10 17.21 8.65 -4.95
N MET A 11 17.04 7.70 -4.03
CA MET A 11 15.96 6.71 -4.07
C MET A 11 14.58 7.37 -4.00
N SER A 12 14.40 8.33 -3.09
CA SER A 12 13.14 9.08 -2.96
C SER A 12 12.83 9.88 -4.21
N HIS A 13 13.84 10.51 -4.82
CA HIS A 13 13.67 11.28 -6.06
C HIS A 13 13.31 10.37 -7.23
N ALA A 14 14.02 9.26 -7.40
CA ALA A 14 13.69 8.27 -8.43
C ALA A 14 12.28 7.70 -8.24
N GLY A 15 11.84 7.50 -6.99
CA GLY A 15 10.47 7.11 -6.66
C GLY A 15 9.44 8.13 -7.13
N ASP A 16 9.64 9.42 -6.81
CA ASP A 16 8.74 10.51 -7.28
C ASP A 16 8.67 10.58 -8.81
N GLU A 17 9.81 10.49 -9.50
CA GLU A 17 9.84 10.49 -10.96
C GLU A 17 9.08 9.30 -11.57
N LEU A 18 9.24 8.11 -11.02
CA LEU A 18 8.52 6.91 -11.47
C LEU A 18 7.01 7.07 -11.26
N ILE A 19 6.59 7.57 -10.10
CA ILE A 19 5.18 7.78 -9.77
C ILE A 19 4.56 8.80 -10.74
N ARG A 20 5.22 9.95 -10.96
CA ARG A 20 4.76 10.99 -11.90
C ARG A 20 4.55 10.47 -13.30
N GLN A 21 5.45 9.62 -13.80
CA GLN A 21 5.30 9.00 -15.12
C GLN A 21 4.02 8.16 -15.25
N LEU A 22 3.53 7.58 -14.16
CA LEU A 22 2.28 6.82 -14.13
C LEU A 22 1.08 7.76 -13.96
N VAL A 23 1.10 8.62 -12.93
CA VAL A 23 -0.08 9.42 -12.57
C VAL A 23 -0.37 10.57 -13.53
N ASP A 24 0.64 11.10 -14.24
CA ASP A 24 0.47 12.21 -15.17
C ASP A 24 0.19 11.74 -16.62
N SER A 25 0.26 10.43 -16.87
CA SER A 25 0.13 9.85 -18.21
C SER A 25 -1.31 9.40 -18.51
N ARG A 26 -2.02 10.16 -19.35
CA ARG A 26 -3.38 9.81 -19.80
C ARG A 26 -3.44 8.47 -20.53
N ASP A 27 -2.46 8.19 -21.38
CA ASP A 27 -2.37 6.93 -22.11
C ASP A 27 -2.20 5.74 -21.16
N TYR A 28 -1.44 5.94 -20.08
CA TYR A 28 -1.29 4.93 -19.05
C TYR A 28 -2.61 4.67 -18.33
N HIS A 29 -3.30 5.72 -17.87
CA HIS A 29 -4.62 5.61 -17.23
C HIS A 29 -5.62 4.86 -18.09
N ALA A 30 -5.76 5.21 -19.37
CA ALA A 30 -6.70 4.57 -20.28
C ALA A 30 -6.41 3.06 -20.44
N ARG A 31 -5.14 2.68 -20.50
CA ARG A 31 -4.72 1.28 -20.63
C ARG A 31 -4.84 0.51 -19.33
N SER A 32 -4.59 1.17 -18.20
CA SER A 32 -4.79 0.60 -16.87
C SER A 32 -6.26 0.29 -16.64
N GLU A 33 -7.15 1.25 -16.89
CA GLU A 33 -8.60 1.08 -16.76
C GLU A 33 -9.11 -0.07 -17.62
N ALA A 34 -8.68 -0.14 -18.89
CA ALA A 34 -9.06 -1.22 -19.80
C ALA A 34 -8.54 -2.61 -19.39
N SER A 35 -7.58 -2.69 -18.46
CA SER A 35 -7.04 -3.95 -17.95
C SER A 35 -7.76 -4.46 -16.70
N ILE A 36 -8.64 -3.66 -16.10
CA ILE A 36 -9.42 -4.04 -14.90
C ILE A 36 -10.59 -4.91 -15.34
N PRO A 37 -10.71 -6.15 -14.82
CA PRO A 37 -11.88 -6.99 -15.06
C PRO A 37 -13.18 -6.32 -14.59
N PRO A 38 -14.31 -6.46 -15.30
CA PRO A 38 -15.58 -5.82 -14.94
C PRO A 38 -16.07 -6.11 -13.51
N GLU A 39 -15.76 -7.29 -12.97
CA GLU A 39 -16.04 -7.71 -11.60
C GLU A 39 -15.27 -6.93 -10.54
N PHE A 40 -14.18 -6.25 -10.92
CA PHE A 40 -13.35 -5.42 -10.04
C PHE A 40 -13.41 -3.93 -10.37
N ASN A 41 -14.30 -3.52 -11.29
CA ASN A 41 -14.49 -2.12 -11.61
C ASN A 41 -15.36 -1.44 -10.54
N VAL A 42 -14.68 -0.76 -9.60
CA VAL A 42 -15.31 -0.08 -8.46
C VAL A 42 -15.60 1.38 -8.81
N PRO A 43 -16.85 1.87 -8.64
CA PRO A 43 -17.20 3.22 -9.03
C PRO A 43 -16.47 4.31 -8.23
N ARG A 44 -16.34 5.48 -8.87
CA ARG A 44 -15.86 6.75 -8.30
C ARG A 44 -14.40 6.78 -7.83
N GLU A 45 -13.50 5.95 -8.37
CA GLU A 45 -12.07 5.92 -7.99
C GLU A 45 -11.41 7.31 -7.93
N ASP A 46 -10.50 7.50 -6.97
CA ASP A 46 -9.77 8.77 -6.83
C ASP A 46 -8.80 8.93 -7.99
N SER A 47 -8.58 10.18 -8.43
CA SER A 47 -7.67 10.46 -9.55
C SER A 47 -6.20 10.11 -9.26
N HIS A 48 -5.84 9.97 -7.98
CA HIS A 48 -4.49 9.65 -7.53
C HIS A 48 -4.50 8.65 -6.36
N PRO A 49 -3.54 7.70 -6.34
CA PRO A 49 -3.41 6.79 -5.21
C PRO A 49 -3.01 7.56 -3.95
N THR A 50 -3.73 7.32 -2.84
CA THR A 50 -3.38 7.92 -1.53
C THR A 50 -2.11 7.31 -0.94
N PHE A 51 -1.86 6.02 -1.23
CA PHE A 51 -0.72 5.27 -0.70
C PHE A 51 0.04 4.64 -1.87
N ILE A 52 1.37 4.75 -1.84
CA ILE A 52 2.25 4.19 -2.84
C ILE A 52 3.62 3.92 -2.23
N GLN A 53 4.22 2.81 -2.60
CA GLN A 53 5.53 2.35 -2.18
C GLN A 53 6.34 1.96 -3.40
N VAL A 54 7.63 2.26 -3.35
CA VAL A 54 8.59 1.90 -4.39
C VAL A 54 9.73 1.16 -3.72
N ASP A 55 9.89 -0.11 -4.09
CA ASP A 55 10.90 -1.00 -3.56
C ASP A 55 12.12 -0.97 -4.46
N PHE A 56 13.28 -0.73 -3.85
CA PHE A 56 14.56 -0.70 -4.55
C PHE A 56 15.50 -1.78 -4.04
N GLY A 57 16.09 -2.52 -4.97
CA GLY A 57 17.27 -3.34 -4.74
C GLY A 57 18.53 -2.47 -4.89
N LEU A 58 19.51 -2.68 -4.03
CA LEU A 58 20.80 -1.99 -4.12
C LEU A 58 21.83 -2.87 -4.82
N VAL A 59 22.37 -2.39 -5.95
CA VAL A 59 23.44 -3.06 -6.70
C VAL A 59 24.70 -2.22 -6.65
N ARG A 60 25.87 -2.85 -6.82
CA ARG A 60 27.14 -2.12 -6.96
C ARG A 60 27.43 -1.87 -8.42
N ASP A 61 27.82 -0.64 -8.75
CA ASP A 61 28.39 -0.34 -10.05
C ASP A 61 29.85 -0.83 -10.16
N ASN A 62 30.45 -0.64 -11.34
CA ASN A 62 31.84 -1.05 -11.61
C ASN A 62 32.87 -0.35 -10.70
N ASN A 63 32.50 0.78 -10.08
CA ASN A 63 33.33 1.53 -9.15
C ASN A 63 33.04 1.14 -7.68
N GLY A 64 32.14 0.18 -7.44
CA GLY A 64 31.75 -0.29 -6.11
C GLY A 64 30.67 0.53 -5.42
N ASN A 65 30.15 1.60 -6.04
CA ASN A 65 29.14 2.47 -5.45
C ASN A 65 27.76 1.80 -5.48
N LEU A 66 26.99 1.97 -4.40
CA LEU A 66 25.62 1.49 -4.36
C LEU A 66 24.73 2.32 -5.29
N LYS A 67 23.93 1.64 -6.09
CA LYS A 67 22.94 2.24 -7.00
C LYS A 67 21.59 1.55 -6.80
N PRO A 68 20.50 2.32 -6.67
CA PRO A 68 19.18 1.77 -6.56
C PRO A 68 18.71 1.23 -7.92
N LYS A 69 18.00 0.10 -7.88
CA LYS A 69 17.31 -0.52 -9.01
C LYS A 69 15.89 -0.82 -8.58
N LEU A 70 14.92 -0.36 -9.36
CA LEU A 70 13.51 -0.64 -9.12
C LEU A 70 13.31 -2.16 -9.07
N VAL A 71 12.72 -2.63 -7.98
CA VAL A 71 12.26 -4.01 -7.81
C VAL A 71 10.76 -4.02 -8.04
N GLU A 72 10.03 -3.17 -7.33
CA GLU A 72 8.57 -3.13 -7.41
C GLU A 72 8.01 -1.74 -7.15
N LEU A 73 6.83 -1.47 -7.71
CA LEU A 73 6.01 -0.33 -7.37
C LEU A 73 4.62 -0.87 -7.03
N GLN A 74 4.17 -0.59 -5.82
CA GLN A 74 2.90 -1.07 -5.28
C GLN A 74 2.15 0.08 -4.62
N ALA A 75 0.83 -0.03 -4.53
CA ALA A 75 0.00 0.92 -3.80
C ALA A 75 -0.81 0.23 -2.68
N PHE A 76 -0.32 -0.92 -2.20
CA PHE A 76 -0.94 -1.68 -1.12
C PHE A 76 -0.59 -1.06 0.23
N PRO A 77 -1.57 -0.55 1.01
CA PRO A 77 -1.21 0.34 2.08
C PRO A 77 -0.92 -0.40 3.39
N SER A 78 0.31 -0.90 3.52
CA SER A 78 0.76 -1.66 4.68
C SER A 78 1.99 -1.08 5.33
N LEU A 79 2.15 -1.34 6.64
CA LEU A 79 3.36 -1.10 7.43
C LEU A 79 3.69 0.37 7.75
N TYR A 80 2.91 1.34 7.28
CA TYR A 80 3.15 2.76 7.53
C TYR A 80 3.21 3.09 9.04
N ALA A 81 2.33 2.51 9.85
CA ALA A 81 2.33 2.77 11.29
C ALA A 81 3.47 1.99 11.98
N TYR A 82 3.58 0.69 11.68
CA TYR A 82 4.57 -0.19 12.31
C TYR A 82 6.02 0.19 12.03
N GLN A 83 6.37 0.57 10.80
CA GLN A 83 7.75 0.89 10.43
C GLN A 83 8.28 2.09 11.22
N SER A 84 7.45 3.12 11.42
CA SER A 84 7.83 4.28 12.22
C SER A 84 8.10 3.90 13.68
N VAL A 85 7.20 3.12 14.29
CA VAL A 85 7.36 2.65 15.67
C VAL A 85 8.56 1.73 15.82
N LEU A 86 8.79 0.83 14.87
CA LEU A 86 9.93 -0.08 14.88
C LEU A 86 11.25 0.68 14.78
N ALA A 87 11.35 1.65 13.87
CA ALA A 87 12.56 2.46 13.68
C ALA A 87 12.88 3.27 14.95
N GLN A 88 11.87 3.89 15.57
CA GLN A 88 12.07 4.63 16.81
C GLN A 88 12.46 3.69 17.97
N THR A 89 11.81 2.52 18.08
CA THR A 89 12.16 1.51 19.08
C THR A 89 13.62 1.06 18.94
N TYR A 90 14.12 0.90 17.70
CA TYR A 90 15.53 0.58 17.49
C TYR A 90 16.46 1.68 17.98
N LYS A 91 16.13 2.96 17.75
CA LYS A 91 16.92 4.08 18.26
C LYS A 91 16.97 4.07 19.79
N ASP A 92 15.82 3.90 20.43
CA ASP A 92 15.70 3.96 21.88
C ASP A 92 16.39 2.77 22.58
N VAL A 93 16.16 1.54 22.11
CA VAL A 93 16.65 0.33 22.77
C VAL A 93 18.16 0.15 22.63
N TYR A 94 18.72 0.55 21.48
CA TYR A 94 20.15 0.40 21.20
C TYR A 94 20.95 1.68 21.44
N ASP A 95 20.32 2.73 21.99
CA ASP A 95 20.95 4.04 22.22
C ASP A 95 21.69 4.55 20.99
N LEU A 96 21.02 4.46 19.83
CA LEU A 96 21.60 4.88 18.56
C LEU A 96 21.73 6.40 18.52
N ASP A 97 22.73 6.89 17.77
CA ASP A 97 22.97 8.31 17.59
C ASP A 97 21.67 9.07 17.25
N PRO A 98 21.24 10.06 18.07
CA PRO A 98 20.00 10.79 17.85
C PRO A 98 19.92 11.49 16.48
N SER A 99 21.07 11.80 15.87
CA SER A 99 21.17 12.40 14.54
C SER A 99 20.78 11.45 13.39
N LEU A 100 20.72 10.14 13.66
CA LEU A 100 20.23 9.17 12.69
C LEU A 100 18.75 9.41 12.40
N ASN A 101 18.43 9.49 11.11
CA ASN A 101 17.07 9.69 10.64
C ASN A 101 16.62 8.51 9.77
N TYR A 102 15.36 8.14 9.90
CA TYR A 102 14.69 7.10 9.11
C TYR A 102 13.53 7.67 8.28
N LEU A 103 13.15 8.92 8.53
CA LEU A 103 12.17 9.66 7.77
C LEU A 103 12.87 10.55 6.74
N LEU A 104 12.30 10.59 5.54
CA LEU A 104 12.81 11.41 4.44
C LEU A 104 12.03 12.73 4.34
N SER A 105 12.44 13.58 3.40
CA SER A 105 11.73 14.84 3.08
C SER A 105 11.64 15.84 4.24
N GLY A 106 12.58 15.77 5.19
CA GLY A 106 12.58 16.63 6.38
C GLY A 106 11.46 16.33 7.37
N LEU A 107 10.81 15.18 7.27
CA LEU A 107 9.77 14.78 8.20
C LEU A 107 10.36 14.44 9.58
N SER A 108 9.73 14.98 10.61
CA SER A 108 9.78 14.50 11.99
C SER A 108 8.70 13.44 12.24
N GLU A 109 8.81 12.69 13.33
CA GLU A 109 7.75 11.78 13.80
C GLU A 109 6.39 12.47 13.93
N GLY A 110 6.35 13.66 14.53
CA GLY A 110 5.12 14.41 14.71
C GLY A 110 4.49 14.87 13.39
N THR A 111 5.29 15.31 12.42
CA THR A 111 4.80 15.66 11.08
C THR A 111 4.36 14.43 10.29
N TYR A 112 5.08 13.31 10.42
CA TYR A 112 4.73 12.05 9.79
C TYR A 112 3.39 11.52 10.31
N LEU A 113 3.20 11.51 11.64
CA LEU A 113 1.94 11.10 12.26
C LEU A 113 0.77 11.96 11.78
N ARG A 114 0.94 13.29 11.68
CA ARG A 114 -0.10 14.17 11.15
C ARG A 114 -0.43 13.85 9.69
N MET A 115 0.59 13.61 8.87
CA MET A 115 0.42 13.23 7.46
C MET A 115 -0.32 11.90 7.33
N LEU A 116 0.09 10.87 8.09
CA LEU A 116 -0.56 9.56 8.11
C LEU A 116 -2.02 9.67 8.59
N LYS A 117 -2.27 10.43 9.66
CA LYS A 117 -3.62 10.69 10.18
C LYS A 117 -4.51 11.38 9.14
N GLN A 118 -3.97 12.38 8.43
CA GLN A 118 -4.70 13.04 7.35
C GLN A 118 -5.01 12.08 6.20
N ALA A 119 -4.06 11.26 5.78
CA ALA A 119 -4.25 10.29 4.69
C ALA A 119 -5.29 9.22 5.04
N VAL A 120 -5.26 8.70 6.26
CA VAL A 120 -6.16 7.62 6.71
C VAL A 120 -7.53 8.15 7.09
N LEU A 121 -7.63 9.22 7.88
CA LEU A 121 -8.92 9.73 8.37
C LEU A 121 -9.62 10.66 7.38
N ALA A 122 -8.87 11.42 6.58
CA ALA A 122 -9.40 12.45 5.69
C ALA A 122 -10.38 13.44 6.38
N GLY A 123 -10.18 13.71 7.67
CA GLY A 123 -11.03 14.61 8.46
C GLY A 123 -12.28 13.97 9.07
N HIS A 124 -12.55 12.68 8.83
CA HIS A 124 -13.66 11.96 9.45
C HIS A 124 -13.36 11.57 10.90
N ASP A 125 -14.42 11.31 11.67
CA ASP A 125 -14.29 10.76 13.03
C ASP A 125 -13.66 9.35 12.96
N PRO A 126 -12.59 9.07 13.74
CA PRO A 126 -11.97 7.75 13.80
C PRO A 126 -12.94 6.59 14.03
N GLU A 127 -14.06 6.79 14.75
CA GLU A 127 -15.04 5.73 14.98
C GLU A 127 -15.78 5.28 13.71
N ASN A 128 -15.83 6.14 12.69
CA ASN A 128 -16.45 5.87 11.40
C ASN A 128 -15.44 5.52 10.30
N VAL A 129 -14.14 5.47 10.65
CA VAL A 129 -13.06 5.03 9.75
C VAL A 129 -12.64 3.63 10.16
N VAL A 130 -12.67 2.69 9.22
CA VAL A 130 -12.29 1.29 9.50
C VAL A 130 -11.03 0.88 8.75
N LEU A 131 -10.13 0.19 9.42
CA LEU A 131 -9.05 -0.57 8.80
C LEU A 131 -9.62 -1.94 8.41
N MET A 132 -9.95 -2.11 7.13
CA MET A 132 -10.64 -3.29 6.64
C MET A 132 -9.65 -4.36 6.17
N GLU A 133 -9.81 -5.58 6.65
CA GLU A 133 -9.07 -6.77 6.22
C GLU A 133 -10.02 -7.98 6.18
N ILE A 134 -9.67 -9.05 5.50
CA ILE A 134 -10.29 -10.36 5.50
C ILE A 134 -10.21 -11.03 6.87
N ASP A 135 -8.99 -11.23 7.40
CA ASP A 135 -8.77 -11.96 8.64
C ASP A 135 -7.62 -11.31 9.44
N PRO A 136 -7.87 -10.13 10.03
CA PRO A 136 -6.81 -9.28 10.56
C PRO A 136 -6.00 -9.94 11.68
N LEU A 137 -6.62 -10.80 12.50
CA LEU A 137 -5.98 -11.45 13.65
C LEU A 137 -4.96 -12.51 13.26
N HIS A 138 -5.07 -13.10 12.07
CA HIS A 138 -4.17 -14.14 11.60
C HIS A 138 -3.16 -13.63 10.56
N GLN A 139 -3.12 -12.31 10.31
CA GLN A 139 -2.14 -11.72 9.42
C GLN A 139 -0.75 -11.67 10.06
N LYS A 140 0.29 -11.98 9.28
CA LYS A 140 1.70 -11.80 9.72
C LYS A 140 2.01 -10.34 10.09
N THR A 141 1.25 -9.41 9.54
CA THR A 141 1.36 -7.98 9.79
C THR A 141 0.46 -7.50 10.94
N LEU A 142 -0.09 -8.40 11.77
CA LEU A 142 -0.89 -8.07 12.97
C LEU A 142 -0.31 -6.90 13.80
N PRO A 143 1.00 -6.82 14.08
CA PRO A 143 1.56 -5.69 14.82
C PRO A 143 1.24 -4.32 14.20
N ASP A 144 1.18 -4.22 12.87
CA ASP A 144 0.84 -2.99 12.16
C ASP A 144 -0.63 -2.59 12.34
N PHE A 145 -1.56 -3.54 12.36
CA PHE A 145 -2.97 -3.27 12.66
C PHE A 145 -3.10 -2.69 14.07
N LEU A 146 -2.52 -3.35 15.07
CA LEU A 146 -2.59 -2.91 16.48
C LEU A 146 -1.95 -1.54 16.71
N VAL A 147 -0.80 -1.29 16.06
CA VAL A 147 -0.13 0.01 16.12
C VAL A 147 -0.96 1.09 15.42
N THR A 148 -1.55 0.77 14.26
CA THR A 148 -2.42 1.71 13.51
C THR A 148 -3.65 2.11 14.34
N GLU A 149 -4.34 1.15 14.96
CA GLU A 149 -5.48 1.42 15.85
C GLU A 149 -5.08 2.35 17.00
N ARG A 150 -3.97 2.04 17.68
CA ARG A 150 -3.48 2.87 18.79
C ARG A 150 -3.08 4.27 18.34
N MET A 151 -2.43 4.40 17.19
CA MET A 151 -1.94 5.68 16.67
C MET A 151 -3.06 6.57 16.15
N LEU A 152 -4.08 5.98 15.51
CA LEU A 152 -5.09 6.73 14.76
C LEU A 152 -6.47 6.74 15.43
N GLY A 153 -6.72 5.84 16.38
CA GLY A 153 -8.01 5.67 17.05
C GLY A 153 -9.08 4.99 16.19
N ILE A 154 -8.68 4.38 15.07
CA ILE A 154 -9.60 3.65 14.16
C ILE A 154 -9.79 2.21 14.62
N ASN A 155 -10.74 1.51 13.99
CA ASN A 155 -11.02 0.11 14.28
C ASN A 155 -10.67 -0.80 13.12
N THR A 156 -10.00 -1.90 13.42
CA THR A 156 -9.80 -2.99 12.49
C THR A 156 -11.05 -3.84 12.43
N VAL A 157 -11.58 -4.04 11.23
CA VAL A 157 -12.84 -4.76 11.02
C VAL A 157 -12.64 -5.81 9.93
N SER A 158 -13.10 -7.03 10.20
CA SER A 158 -13.13 -8.05 9.15
C SER A 158 -14.16 -7.67 8.08
N ILE A 159 -13.81 -7.81 6.80
CA ILE A 159 -14.70 -7.56 5.68
C ILE A 159 -15.98 -8.42 5.74
N THR A 160 -15.91 -9.60 6.37
CA THR A 160 -17.07 -10.48 6.55
C THR A 160 -18.02 -10.01 7.64
N ASP A 161 -17.56 -9.13 8.54
CA ASP A 161 -18.37 -8.57 9.63
C ASP A 161 -19.08 -7.27 9.22
N ILE A 162 -18.68 -6.68 8.08
CA ILE A 162 -19.32 -5.49 7.52
C ILE A 162 -20.69 -5.87 6.97
N LYS A 163 -21.71 -5.08 7.33
CA LYS A 163 -23.10 -5.25 6.87
C LYS A 163 -23.55 -4.03 6.07
N LYS A 164 -24.31 -4.25 5.01
CA LYS A 164 -24.91 -3.20 4.17
C LYS A 164 -26.39 -2.99 4.50
N GLN A 165 -26.82 -1.74 4.60
CA GLN A 165 -28.25 -1.36 4.60
C GLN A 165 -28.46 -0.15 3.69
N GLY A 166 -29.29 -0.32 2.65
CA GLY A 166 -29.35 0.64 1.56
C GLY A 166 -27.95 0.80 0.96
N ASN A 167 -27.45 2.03 0.91
CA ASN A 167 -26.11 2.33 0.39
C ASN A 167 -25.07 2.54 1.51
N THR A 168 -25.42 2.32 2.77
CA THR A 168 -24.52 2.58 3.91
C THR A 168 -23.97 1.26 4.45
N LEU A 169 -22.67 1.25 4.74
CA LEU A 169 -21.97 0.13 5.39
C LEU A 169 -21.88 0.36 6.90
N PHE A 170 -21.91 -0.73 7.66
CA PHE A 170 -21.88 -0.69 9.12
C PHE A 170 -21.05 -1.85 9.67
N TYR A 171 -20.49 -1.64 10.86
CA TYR A 171 -19.92 -2.70 11.69
C TYR A 171 -20.56 -2.65 13.09
N GLU A 172 -20.42 -3.74 13.84
CA GLU A 172 -20.89 -3.83 15.22
C GLU A 172 -19.70 -3.78 16.18
N ARG A 173 -19.83 -2.97 17.23
CA ARG A 173 -18.84 -2.89 18.32
C ARG A 173 -19.58 -2.59 19.61
N ASP A 174 -19.26 -3.34 20.68
CA ASP A 174 -19.85 -3.17 22.01
C ASP A 174 -21.39 -3.15 22.00
N GLY A 175 -21.99 -3.99 21.14
CA GLY A 175 -23.45 -4.05 20.94
C GLY A 175 -24.08 -2.85 20.22
N LYS A 176 -23.26 -1.89 19.76
CA LYS A 176 -23.69 -0.73 18.98
C LYS A 176 -23.35 -0.93 17.51
N ARG A 177 -24.24 -0.44 16.66
CA ARG A 177 -24.04 -0.41 15.22
C ARG A 177 -23.45 0.94 14.83
N MET A 178 -22.27 0.90 14.20
CA MET A 178 -21.51 2.08 13.81
C MET A 178 -21.51 2.21 12.28
N PRO A 179 -21.84 3.39 11.72
CA PRO A 179 -21.73 3.61 10.29
C PRO A 179 -20.26 3.73 9.87
N ILE A 180 -19.95 3.22 8.68
CA ILE A 180 -18.64 3.33 8.06
C ILE A 180 -18.72 4.42 7.00
N VAL A 181 -17.98 5.50 7.22
CA VAL A 181 -17.90 6.63 6.26
C VAL A 181 -16.60 6.59 5.46
N ARG A 182 -15.57 5.92 5.97
CA ARG A 182 -14.31 5.72 5.25
C ARG A 182 -13.68 4.36 5.54
N ILE A 183 -13.10 3.75 4.51
CA ILE A 183 -12.40 2.48 4.62
C ILE A 183 -10.93 2.66 4.25
N TYR A 184 -10.06 2.40 5.21
CA TYR A 184 -8.65 2.14 4.97
C TYR A 184 -8.48 0.68 4.56
N ASN A 185 -8.37 0.43 3.25
CA ASN A 185 -8.51 -0.92 2.70
C ASN A 185 -7.17 -1.68 2.72
N ARG A 186 -7.13 -2.81 3.43
CA ARG A 186 -6.02 -3.77 3.41
C ARG A 186 -6.43 -5.17 2.95
N ALA A 187 -7.66 -5.35 2.47
CA ALA A 187 -8.13 -6.60 1.90
C ALA A 187 -7.54 -6.84 0.50
N ILE A 188 -7.11 -8.08 0.26
CA ILE A 188 -6.60 -8.52 -1.04
C ILE A 188 -7.62 -9.36 -1.78
N VAL A 189 -8.03 -8.93 -2.97
CA VAL A 189 -9.08 -9.61 -3.72
C VAL A 189 -8.65 -10.98 -4.23
N ASP A 190 -7.42 -11.14 -4.73
CA ASP A 190 -6.85 -12.46 -5.05
C ASP A 190 -6.96 -13.43 -3.85
N GLU A 191 -6.84 -12.92 -2.62
CA GLU A 191 -7.00 -13.72 -1.40
C GLU A 191 -8.48 -14.03 -1.09
N LEU A 192 -9.38 -13.06 -1.29
CA LEU A 192 -10.83 -13.27 -1.16
C LEU A 192 -11.31 -14.38 -2.10
N GLU A 193 -10.88 -14.34 -3.37
CA GLU A 193 -11.23 -15.34 -4.38
C GLU A 193 -10.67 -16.71 -4.02
N ARG A 194 -9.38 -16.78 -3.69
CA ARG A 194 -8.71 -18.03 -3.28
C ARG A 194 -9.38 -18.69 -2.07
N LYS A 195 -9.84 -17.88 -1.11
CA LYS A 195 -10.55 -18.36 0.08
C LYS A 195 -12.05 -18.60 -0.17
N GLY A 196 -12.60 -18.18 -1.32
CA GLY A 196 -14.01 -18.32 -1.65
C GLY A 196 -14.93 -17.56 -0.69
N ILE A 197 -14.48 -16.43 -0.16
CA ILE A 197 -15.21 -15.68 0.87
C ILE A 197 -16.38 -14.95 0.23
N LYS A 198 -17.58 -15.16 0.78
CA LYS A 198 -18.79 -14.44 0.37
C LYS A 198 -18.94 -13.19 1.22
N LEU A 199 -18.97 -12.05 0.56
CA LEU A 199 -19.16 -10.75 1.20
C LEU A 199 -20.65 -10.42 1.38
N ASN A 200 -20.95 -9.59 2.37
CA ASN A 200 -22.30 -9.10 2.62
C ASN A 200 -22.64 -7.83 1.82
N PHE A 201 -21.74 -7.39 0.94
CA PHE A 201 -21.89 -6.24 0.05
C PHE A 201 -21.08 -6.46 -1.23
N ASP A 202 -21.40 -5.73 -2.29
CA ASP A 202 -20.62 -5.74 -3.54
C ASP A 202 -19.79 -4.46 -3.63
N PHE A 203 -18.51 -4.56 -3.98
CA PHE A 203 -17.65 -3.39 -4.16
C PHE A 203 -18.13 -2.48 -5.30
N ARG A 204 -18.89 -3.02 -6.26
CA ARG A 204 -19.43 -2.29 -7.41
C ARG A 204 -20.70 -1.51 -7.08
N ASP A 205 -21.25 -1.71 -5.88
CA ASP A 205 -22.41 -0.96 -5.42
C ASP A 205 -22.07 0.53 -5.25
N ASP A 206 -23.08 1.39 -5.43
CA ASP A 206 -22.96 2.81 -5.14
C ASP A 206 -23.02 3.07 -3.62
N LEU A 207 -21.90 2.82 -2.94
CA LEU A 207 -21.79 2.88 -1.47
C LEU A 207 -21.48 4.30 -0.97
N ASN A 208 -22.10 4.71 0.14
CA ASN A 208 -21.85 5.99 0.81
C ASN A 208 -20.59 5.91 1.69
N VAL A 209 -19.45 5.56 1.07
CA VAL A 209 -18.17 5.39 1.75
C VAL A 209 -17.05 6.01 0.92
N GLN A 210 -16.10 6.64 1.59
CA GLN A 210 -14.87 7.11 0.99
C GLN A 210 -13.79 6.04 1.15
N TRP A 211 -12.96 5.81 0.14
CA TRP A 211 -11.87 4.84 0.24
C TRP A 211 -10.56 5.55 0.52
N GLY A 212 -9.75 4.99 1.42
CA GLY A 212 -8.38 5.39 1.70
C GLY A 212 -7.44 4.32 1.17
N GLY A 213 -6.90 4.52 -0.03
CA GLY A 213 -6.08 3.55 -0.76
C GLY A 213 -6.73 3.07 -2.05
N ILE A 214 -6.11 2.07 -2.69
CA ILE A 214 -6.63 1.48 -3.93
C ILE A 214 -8.01 0.89 -3.66
N ARG A 215 -8.97 1.24 -4.53
CA ARG A 215 -10.34 0.72 -4.51
C ARG A 215 -10.49 -0.55 -5.32
N THR A 216 -9.71 -0.66 -6.39
CA THR A 216 -9.77 -1.78 -7.31
C THR A 216 -9.41 -3.06 -6.57
N GLY A 217 -10.02 -4.17 -7.00
CA GLY A 217 -9.68 -5.51 -6.55
C GLY A 217 -8.30 -5.98 -6.99
N ILE A 218 -7.33 -5.08 -7.12
CA ILE A 218 -5.99 -5.31 -7.62
C ILE A 218 -5.03 -4.86 -6.52
N SER A 219 -4.96 -5.65 -5.45
CA SER A 219 -3.99 -5.47 -4.36
C SER A 219 -3.04 -6.68 -4.24
N GLY A 220 -3.11 -7.62 -5.17
CA GLY A 220 -2.20 -8.75 -5.34
C GLY A 220 -1.54 -8.75 -6.72
N SER A 221 -0.89 -9.86 -7.06
CA SER A 221 -0.11 -10.11 -8.29
C SER A 221 -0.79 -9.74 -9.61
N ALA A 222 -2.04 -9.33 -9.63
CA ALA A 222 -2.65 -8.57 -10.71
C ALA A 222 -2.06 -7.15 -10.92
N SER A 223 -1.01 -6.75 -10.19
CA SER A 223 -0.03 -5.74 -10.61
C SER A 223 0.91 -6.23 -11.73
N THR A 224 0.89 -7.52 -12.09
CA THR A 224 1.74 -8.07 -13.15
C THR A 224 1.44 -7.47 -14.54
N PRO A 225 0.19 -7.18 -14.96
CA PRO A 225 -0.07 -6.39 -16.18
C PRO A 225 0.42 -4.94 -16.02
N PHE A 226 0.33 -4.37 -14.80
CA PHE A 226 0.81 -3.03 -14.45
C PHE A 226 2.33 -2.91 -14.66
N LEU A 227 3.11 -3.95 -14.31
CA LEU A 227 4.56 -4.03 -14.47
C LEU A 227 5.04 -4.48 -15.86
N THR A 228 4.27 -5.30 -16.59
CA THR A 228 4.69 -5.82 -17.91
C THR A 228 4.85 -4.71 -18.96
N LEU A 229 4.20 -3.56 -18.73
CA LEU A 229 4.21 -2.43 -19.64
C LEU A 229 5.37 -1.46 -19.41
N THR A 230 5.87 -1.39 -18.18
CA THR A 230 7.01 -0.55 -17.82
C THR A 230 8.34 -1.19 -18.24
N THR A 231 8.52 -2.50 -18.08
CA THR A 231 9.79 -3.18 -18.41
C THR A 231 10.15 -3.10 -19.89
N ASN A 232 9.17 -3.14 -20.80
CA ASN A 232 9.41 -3.02 -22.24
C ASN A 232 9.81 -1.60 -22.71
N ARG A 233 9.59 -0.54 -21.91
CA ARG A 233 10.04 0.84 -22.24
C ARG A 233 11.39 1.22 -21.63
N PHE A 234 11.92 0.44 -20.69
CA PHE A 234 13.21 0.72 -20.05
C PHE A 234 14.42 0.03 -20.73
N GLN A 235 14.22 -0.68 -21.85
CA GLN A 235 15.32 -1.06 -22.73
C GLN A 235 15.81 0.17 -23.49
N ARG A 236 16.92 0.75 -23.03
CA ARG A 236 17.76 1.63 -23.85
C ARG A 236 18.11 0.89 -25.16
N PRO A 237 18.12 1.55 -26.33
CA PRO A 237 18.50 0.88 -27.56
C PRO A 237 19.96 0.41 -27.45
N GLY A 238 20.17 -0.90 -27.31
CA GLY A 238 21.52 -1.49 -27.29
C GLY A 238 21.77 -2.72 -26.41
N PHE A 239 20.82 -3.18 -25.58
CA PHE A 239 21.02 -4.40 -24.77
C PHE A 239 19.89 -5.41 -24.96
N SER A 240 20.18 -6.53 -25.62
CA SER A 240 19.32 -7.71 -25.63
C SER A 240 19.60 -8.57 -24.40
N THR A 241 18.58 -8.82 -23.61
CA THR A 241 18.57 -9.93 -22.65
C THR A 241 17.25 -10.65 -22.80
N SER A 242 17.29 -11.83 -23.42
CA SER A 242 16.18 -12.76 -23.44
C SER A 242 15.98 -13.31 -22.02
N PHE A 243 14.86 -12.98 -21.38
CA PHE A 243 14.39 -13.78 -20.25
C PHE A 243 13.43 -14.83 -20.79
N ALA A 244 13.93 -16.07 -20.86
CA ALA A 244 13.09 -17.23 -21.08
C ALA A 244 12.11 -17.35 -19.90
N THR A 245 10.83 -17.45 -20.23
CA THR A 245 9.78 -17.88 -19.33
C THR A 245 10.05 -19.32 -18.92
N ASP A 246 10.62 -19.54 -17.73
CA ASP A 246 10.45 -20.82 -17.07
C ASP A 246 10.14 -20.64 -15.59
N ARG A 247 9.03 -21.24 -15.18
CA ARG A 247 8.53 -21.24 -13.81
C ARG A 247 9.37 -22.25 -13.05
N THR A 248 10.32 -21.81 -12.24
CA THR A 248 10.93 -22.69 -11.25
C THR A 248 11.02 -22.02 -9.89
N THR A 249 10.37 -22.68 -8.94
CA THR A 249 10.17 -22.33 -7.54
C THR A 249 11.51 -22.07 -6.84
N CYS A 250 11.76 -20.85 -6.39
CA CYS A 250 12.86 -20.60 -5.46
C CYS A 250 12.32 -20.65 -4.02
N ARG A 251 12.49 -21.81 -3.37
CA ARG A 251 12.33 -21.96 -1.93
C ARG A 251 13.53 -21.31 -1.25
N ILE A 252 13.28 -20.29 -0.42
CA ILE A 252 14.26 -19.83 0.57
C ILE A 252 13.88 -20.50 1.89
N THR A 253 14.63 -21.53 2.28
CA THR A 253 14.67 -22.06 3.65
C THR A 253 15.58 -21.17 4.50
N CYS A 254 15.18 -20.96 5.75
CA CYS A 254 15.99 -20.34 6.80
C CYS A 254 17.30 -21.10 7.04
#